data_AF-A0A349DLS1-F1
#
_entry.id   AF-A0A349DLS1-F1
#
_cell.length_a   1.000
_cell.length_b   1.000
_cell.length_c   1.000
_cell.angle_alpha   90.00
_cell.angle_beta   90.00
_cell.angle_gamma   90.00
#
_symmetry.space_group_name_H-M   'P 1'
#
loop_
_entity.id
_entity.type
_entity.pdbx_description
1 polymer ?
#
loop_
_entity_poly.entity_id
_entity_poly.type
_entity_poly.pdbx_seq_one_letter_code
_entity_poly.pdbx_strand_id
1 'polypeptide(L)'
;MDNTIDKKAYNEVAFKKLLVDFLKTRPQGATQNEMVVATGLSKDWVELAVRALLNDYPAHLETNEQQDLVYIFDFTPRAGNMTLRKWFGLFFSALRKGFMVFFKGWTLLMYCTYVLLNLLVLFVFFIFINILAAILDKETIHMPGWLIRSIDNVIMALSGIFSFPRGKNASRGYLHLMFTYIFGETRRPVNDLEIEKRLLRFIGLNQGKIIVAEIVKLTGWSVRKAQEEAAQLLANYHGDAEVTEEGVIVYVFPDLEEDPQVAKFLQQPNRQAHVDKKVAEKIEKYRARNNEAQPNEGVPTATNDQEEVNEVRPIWQNLLPTRFMNDNDPEINKMIIVGNSFNWAMSLVTPFLLMFMISYVTQLIDEDDPFEFGSGFFYIFAIIPFVYSFLFWFIPLLRRPGVILANRRIDAINEEYRLLGVIFNKIGEPLYRKYELQQLKTAIVPQGKSLRNRDLGKLFDEKMIELEAESHSDEHGQYYTLDELKLGLDVGEKIRQSKAQL
;
A
#
# COMPACT_ATOMS: atom_id res chain seq x y z
N MET A 1 0.09 13.62 4.74
CA MET A 1 1.00 12.88 5.62
C MET A 1 1.78 13.95 6.31
N ASP A 2 1.79 13.95 7.63
CA ASP A 2 2.76 14.80 8.31
C ASP A 2 4.14 14.28 7.93
N ASN A 3 4.95 15.15 7.34
CA ASN A 3 6.25 14.78 6.80
C ASN A 3 7.30 15.52 7.64
N THR A 4 7.22 15.37 8.95
CA THR A 4 8.02 16.01 9.99
C THR A 4 8.51 14.93 10.94
N ILE A 5 9.64 15.15 11.59
CA ILE A 5 10.04 14.36 12.74
C ILE A 5 9.27 14.96 13.91
N ASP A 6 7.97 14.66 14.02
CA ASP A 6 7.14 15.24 15.08
C ASP A 6 7.71 14.91 16.47
N LYS A 7 7.54 15.85 17.41
CA LYS A 7 7.63 15.57 18.85
C LYS A 7 6.52 14.60 19.25
N LYS A 8 6.71 13.31 18.96
CA LYS A 8 5.75 12.26 19.30
C LYS A 8 5.81 12.04 20.81
N ALA A 9 4.65 11.99 21.47
CA ALA A 9 4.59 11.59 22.86
C ALA A 9 4.89 10.09 22.98
N TYR A 10 5.56 9.69 24.06
CA TYR A 10 5.84 8.28 24.30
C TYR A 10 4.55 7.45 24.34
N ASN A 11 4.48 6.43 23.49
CA ASN A 11 3.37 5.48 23.46
C ASN A 11 3.91 4.07 23.68
N GLU A 12 3.92 3.66 24.95
CA GLU A 12 4.46 2.37 25.39
C GLU A 12 3.92 1.20 24.55
N VAL A 13 2.59 1.14 24.35
CA VAL A 13 1.93 0.02 23.67
C VAL A 13 2.35 -0.06 22.20
N ALA A 14 2.39 1.08 21.52
CA ALA A 14 2.78 1.14 20.11
C ALA A 14 4.27 0.81 19.93
N PHE A 15 5.13 1.35 20.79
CA PHE A 15 6.58 1.21 20.67
C PHE A 15 7.05 -0.20 21.05
N LYS A 16 6.48 -0.79 22.12
CA LYS A 16 6.71 -2.21 22.45
C LYS A 16 6.33 -3.12 21.30
N LYS A 17 5.19 -2.85 20.65
CA LYS A 17 4.77 -3.64 19.49
C LYS A 17 5.79 -3.55 18.35
N LEU A 18 6.30 -2.36 18.03
CA LEU A 18 7.32 -2.18 16.99
C LEU A 18 8.60 -2.97 17.31
N LEU A 19 9.09 -2.88 18.55
CA LEU A 19 10.27 -3.63 18.99
C LEU A 19 10.04 -5.15 18.96
N VAL A 20 8.89 -5.63 19.45
CA VAL A 20 8.53 -7.06 19.42
C VAL A 20 8.46 -7.57 17.98
N ASP A 21 7.80 -6.83 17.09
CA ASP A 21 7.66 -7.21 15.68
C ASP A 21 9.04 -7.29 15.01
N PHE A 22 9.97 -6.38 15.33
CA PHE A 22 11.36 -6.42 14.88
C PHE A 22 12.14 -7.61 15.47
N LEU A 23 12.15 -7.76 16.80
CA LEU A 23 12.93 -8.78 17.51
C LEU A 23 12.49 -10.20 17.16
N LYS A 24 11.22 -10.43 16.84
CA LYS A 24 10.73 -11.72 16.32
C LYS A 24 11.37 -12.13 15.00
N THR A 25 11.88 -11.18 14.21
CA THR A 25 12.60 -11.48 12.96
C THR A 25 14.06 -11.89 13.21
N ARG A 26 14.57 -11.69 14.43
CA ARG A 26 15.96 -11.88 14.84
C ARG A 26 16.06 -12.72 16.11
N PRO A 27 16.02 -14.06 15.99
CA PRO A 27 16.12 -14.95 17.14
C PRO A 27 17.44 -14.81 17.93
N GLN A 28 18.50 -14.33 17.28
CA GLN A 28 19.80 -14.05 17.91
C GLN A 28 19.83 -12.77 18.75
N GLY A 29 18.72 -12.03 18.86
CA GLY A 29 18.66 -10.74 19.55
C GLY A 29 19.10 -9.56 18.69
N ALA A 30 19.10 -8.38 19.30
CA ALA A 30 19.55 -7.13 18.70
C ALA A 30 20.11 -6.16 19.75
N THR A 31 21.00 -5.25 19.34
CA THR A 31 21.44 -4.11 20.17
C THR A 31 20.37 -3.00 20.19
N GLN A 32 20.46 -2.07 21.14
CA GLN A 32 19.55 -0.92 21.16
C GLN A 32 19.71 -0.03 19.91
N ASN A 33 20.94 0.13 19.41
CA ASN A 33 21.20 0.90 18.19
C ASN A 33 20.61 0.23 16.95
N GLU A 34 20.69 -1.10 16.83
CA GLU A 34 19.98 -1.83 15.77
C GLU A 34 18.46 -1.63 15.86
N MET A 35 17.90 -1.64 17.08
CA MET A 35 16.48 -1.36 17.30
C MET A 35 16.12 0.07 16.89
N VAL A 36 16.96 1.06 17.21
CA VAL A 36 16.81 2.46 16.78
C VAL A 36 16.74 2.55 15.26
N VAL A 37 17.72 2.01 14.55
CA VAL A 37 17.79 2.09 13.07
C VAL A 37 16.65 1.30 12.41
N ALA A 38 16.27 0.15 12.96
CA ALA A 38 15.20 -0.68 12.41
C ALA A 38 13.80 -0.09 12.63
N THR A 39 13.57 0.54 13.78
CA THR A 39 12.25 1.04 14.17
C THR A 39 12.04 2.53 13.94
N GLY A 40 13.09 3.33 13.83
CA GLY A 40 13.00 4.80 13.75
C GLY A 40 12.59 5.45 15.07
N LEU A 41 12.63 4.72 16.19
CA LEU A 41 12.37 5.25 17.52
C LEU A 41 13.62 5.94 18.05
N SER A 42 13.44 7.05 18.80
CA SER A 42 14.53 7.72 19.51
C SER A 42 15.22 6.79 20.51
N LYS A 43 16.46 7.10 20.88
CA LYS A 43 17.25 6.28 21.80
C LYS A 43 16.53 6.11 23.14
N ASP A 44 16.02 7.21 23.70
CA ASP A 44 15.25 7.22 24.94
C ASP A 44 13.99 6.33 24.86
N TRP A 45 13.27 6.37 23.73
CA TRP A 45 12.06 5.56 23.58
C TRP A 45 12.37 4.08 23.44
N VAL A 46 13.44 3.73 22.73
CA VAL A 46 13.93 2.35 22.68
C VAL A 46 14.32 1.89 24.08
N GLU A 47 15.07 2.69 24.83
CA GLU A 47 15.47 2.34 26.18
C GLU A 47 14.25 2.11 27.10
N LEU A 48 13.29 3.04 27.12
CA LEU A 48 12.06 2.91 27.89
C LEU A 48 11.23 1.70 27.47
N ALA A 49 11.08 1.47 26.16
CA ALA A 49 10.32 0.35 25.64
C ALA A 49 11.01 -1.00 25.90
N VAL A 50 12.35 -1.08 25.80
CA VAL A 50 13.14 -2.27 26.17
C VAL A 50 13.01 -2.55 27.66
N ARG A 51 13.16 -1.55 28.53
CA ARG A 51 12.91 -1.69 29.98
C ARG A 51 11.50 -2.23 30.26
N ALA A 52 10.50 -1.70 29.56
CA ALA A 52 9.12 -2.17 29.67
C ALA A 52 8.92 -3.59 29.11
N LEU A 53 9.72 -4.04 28.13
CA LEU A 53 9.70 -5.40 27.61
C LEU A 53 10.36 -6.39 28.58
N LEU A 54 11.45 -6.01 29.26
CA LEU A 54 12.12 -6.84 30.27
C LEU A 54 11.19 -7.19 31.44
N ASN A 55 10.23 -6.33 31.76
CA ASN A 55 9.20 -6.61 32.77
C ASN A 55 8.17 -7.64 32.27
N ASP A 56 7.84 -7.61 30.98
CA ASP A 56 6.76 -8.42 30.40
C ASP A 56 7.22 -9.80 29.94
N TYR A 57 8.45 -9.92 29.44
CA TYR A 57 8.99 -11.12 28.80
C TYR A 57 10.32 -11.52 29.42
N PRO A 58 10.58 -12.84 29.60
CA PRO A 58 11.91 -13.33 29.91
C PRO A 58 12.91 -12.88 28.83
N ALA A 59 14.07 -12.41 29.25
CA ALA A 59 15.13 -11.99 28.35
C ALA A 59 16.50 -12.46 28.85
N HIS A 60 17.37 -12.79 27.92
CA HIS A 60 18.78 -13.05 28.15
C HIS A 60 19.58 -11.90 27.55
N LEU A 61 20.57 -11.42 28.30
CA LEU A 61 21.49 -10.38 27.86
C LEU A 61 22.83 -11.04 27.60
N GLU A 62 23.32 -10.90 26.37
CA GLU A 62 24.65 -11.34 25.99
C GLU A 62 25.49 -10.12 25.62
N THR A 63 26.79 -10.16 25.90
CA THR A 63 27.72 -9.11 25.44
C THR A 63 28.33 -9.53 24.11
N ASN A 64 28.35 -8.62 23.14
CA ASN A 64 29.05 -8.84 21.88
C ASN A 64 30.58 -8.69 22.04
N GLU A 65 31.33 -8.82 20.93
CA GLU A 65 32.79 -8.64 20.88
C GLU A 65 33.25 -7.20 21.24
N GLN A 66 32.36 -6.20 21.14
CA GLN A 66 32.56 -4.81 21.56
C GLN A 66 32.09 -4.51 23.00
N GLN A 67 31.61 -5.52 23.75
CA GLN A 67 30.99 -5.37 25.08
C GLN A 67 29.61 -4.66 25.07
N ASP A 68 28.96 -4.50 23.93
CA ASP A 68 27.58 -4.02 23.87
C ASP A 68 26.59 -5.12 24.26
N LEU A 69 25.50 -4.69 24.89
CA LEU A 69 24.41 -5.57 25.32
C LEU A 69 23.50 -5.94 24.14
N VAL A 70 23.47 -7.22 23.80
CA VAL A 70 22.54 -7.85 22.87
C VAL A 70 21.34 -8.37 23.66
N TYR A 71 20.15 -7.89 23.31
CA TYR A 71 18.91 -8.26 23.98
C TYR A 71 18.22 -9.41 23.25
N ILE A 72 18.10 -10.55 23.92
CA ILE A 72 17.45 -11.76 23.39
C ILE A 72 16.18 -12.02 24.20
N PHE A 73 15.02 -11.84 23.59
CA PHE A 73 13.73 -12.01 24.24
C PHE A 73 13.08 -13.36 23.91
N ASP A 74 12.52 -14.00 24.93
CA ASP A 74 11.58 -15.10 24.77
C ASP A 74 10.14 -14.55 24.80
N PHE A 75 9.47 -14.55 23.64
CA PHE A 75 8.11 -14.05 23.50
C PHE A 75 7.01 -15.05 23.88
N THR A 76 7.32 -16.03 24.73
CA THR A 76 6.28 -16.88 25.34
C THR A 76 5.34 -16.04 26.23
N PRO A 77 4.01 -16.17 26.11
CA PRO A 77 3.09 -15.36 26.89
C PRO A 77 3.19 -15.67 28.39
N ARG A 78 3.56 -14.67 29.22
CA ARG A 78 3.34 -14.74 30.67
C ARG A 78 1.82 -14.77 30.94
N ALA A 79 1.37 -15.76 31.70
CA ALA A 79 -0.02 -15.85 32.15
C ALA A 79 -0.35 -14.69 33.10
N GLY A 80 -0.82 -13.58 32.55
CA GLY A 80 -1.23 -12.40 33.29
C GLY A 80 -2.75 -12.23 33.31
N ASN A 81 -3.29 -11.89 34.49
CA ASN A 81 -4.73 -11.69 34.70
C ASN A 81 -5.24 -10.48 33.89
N MET A 82 -6.24 -10.70 33.04
CA MET A 82 -6.83 -9.64 32.20
C MET A 82 -7.69 -8.67 33.00
N THR A 83 -7.43 -7.38 32.86
CA THR A 83 -8.22 -6.28 33.45
C THR A 83 -9.44 -5.93 32.59
N LEU A 84 -10.57 -5.54 33.20
CA LEU A 84 -11.85 -5.21 32.52
C LEU A 84 -11.72 -4.16 31.40
N ARG A 85 -10.87 -3.14 31.54
CA ARG A 85 -10.63 -2.14 30.47
C ARG A 85 -9.94 -2.75 29.24
N LYS A 86 -9.03 -3.71 29.46
CA LYS A 86 -8.42 -4.51 28.39
C LYS A 86 -9.46 -5.43 27.76
N TRP A 87 -10.36 -6.01 28.56
CA TRP A 87 -11.46 -6.84 28.06
C TRP A 87 -12.43 -6.08 27.15
N PHE A 88 -12.85 -4.86 27.50
CA PHE A 88 -13.73 -4.06 26.63
C PHE A 88 -13.03 -3.65 25.31
N GLY A 89 -11.75 -3.26 25.37
CA GLY A 89 -10.97 -2.96 24.16
C GLY A 89 -10.75 -4.20 23.28
N LEU A 90 -10.48 -5.36 23.90
CA LEU A 90 -10.38 -6.65 23.22
C LEU A 90 -11.73 -7.06 22.62
N PHE A 91 -12.84 -6.88 23.35
CA PHE A 91 -14.18 -7.20 22.88
C PHE A 91 -14.59 -6.34 21.70
N PHE A 92 -14.47 -5.01 21.76
CA PHE A 92 -14.83 -4.15 20.63
C PHE A 92 -13.90 -4.32 19.43
N SER A 93 -12.60 -4.55 19.66
CA SER A 93 -11.68 -4.85 18.56
C SER A 93 -11.93 -6.24 17.96
N ALA A 94 -12.28 -7.24 18.76
CA ALA A 94 -12.70 -8.57 18.31
C ALA A 94 -14.07 -8.55 17.64
N LEU A 95 -15.01 -7.72 18.11
CA LEU A 95 -16.32 -7.52 17.51
C LEU A 95 -16.18 -6.82 16.17
N ARG A 96 -15.33 -5.79 16.06
CA ARG A 96 -15.04 -5.12 14.78
C ARG A 96 -14.34 -6.06 13.80
N LYS A 97 -13.34 -6.82 14.28
CA LYS A 97 -12.63 -7.82 13.45
C LYS A 97 -13.57 -8.96 13.06
N GLY A 98 -14.38 -9.45 14.00
CA GLY A 98 -15.36 -10.51 13.83
C GLY A 98 -16.49 -10.09 12.90
N PHE A 99 -17.00 -8.86 13.03
CA PHE A 99 -17.94 -8.25 12.11
C PHE A 99 -17.35 -8.16 10.71
N MET A 100 -16.09 -7.71 10.56
CA MET A 100 -15.42 -7.69 9.25
C MET A 100 -15.24 -9.09 8.67
N VAL A 101 -14.91 -10.10 9.47
CA VAL A 101 -14.77 -11.50 9.03
C VAL A 101 -16.14 -12.10 8.66
N PHE A 102 -17.15 -11.87 9.48
CA PHE A 102 -18.53 -12.27 9.22
C PHE A 102 -19.02 -11.65 7.93
N PHE A 103 -18.89 -10.33 7.78
CA PHE A 103 -19.31 -9.63 6.58
C PHE A 103 -18.56 -10.16 5.36
N LYS A 104 -17.24 -10.36 5.47
CA LYS A 104 -16.42 -10.97 4.41
C LYS A 104 -16.93 -12.34 3.97
N GLY A 105 -17.26 -13.22 4.92
CA GLY A 105 -17.79 -14.56 4.65
C GLY A 105 -19.21 -14.51 4.08
N TRP A 106 -20.07 -13.71 4.70
CA TRP A 106 -21.45 -13.48 4.29
C TRP A 106 -21.52 -12.92 2.88
N THR A 107 -20.58 -12.04 2.51
CA THR A 107 -20.53 -11.46 1.17
C THR A 107 -20.29 -12.49 0.08
N LEU A 108 -19.34 -13.40 0.33
CA LEU A 108 -19.07 -14.50 -0.58
C LEU A 108 -20.24 -15.47 -0.62
N LEU A 109 -20.80 -15.80 0.55
CA LEU A 109 -21.96 -16.68 0.66
C LEU A 109 -23.14 -16.14 -0.16
N MET A 110 -23.55 -14.89 0.08
CA MET A 110 -24.63 -14.25 -0.67
C MET A 110 -24.32 -14.22 -2.17
N TYR A 111 -23.10 -13.83 -2.56
CA TYR A 111 -22.73 -13.81 -3.97
C TYR A 111 -22.89 -15.20 -4.62
N CYS A 112 -22.28 -16.24 -4.05
CA CYS A 112 -22.27 -17.58 -4.64
C CYS A 112 -23.62 -18.29 -4.52
N THR A 113 -24.25 -18.26 -3.35
CA THR A 113 -25.54 -18.92 -3.11
C THR A 113 -26.61 -18.35 -4.03
N TYR A 114 -26.66 -17.03 -4.23
CA TYR A 114 -27.64 -16.45 -5.14
C TYR A 114 -27.33 -16.75 -6.61
N VAL A 115 -26.06 -16.78 -7.03
CA VAL A 115 -25.74 -17.19 -8.42
C VAL A 115 -26.23 -18.61 -8.65
N LEU A 116 -25.89 -19.54 -7.76
CA LEU A 116 -26.26 -20.95 -7.89
C LEU A 116 -27.78 -21.14 -7.82
N LEU A 117 -28.46 -20.47 -6.90
CA LEU A 117 -29.92 -20.48 -6.79
C LEU A 117 -30.57 -19.98 -8.09
N ASN A 118 -30.12 -18.86 -8.63
CA ASN A 118 -30.68 -18.30 -9.86
C ASN A 118 -30.43 -19.18 -11.09
N LEU A 119 -29.26 -19.82 -11.18
CA LEU A 119 -28.98 -20.81 -12.23
C LEU A 119 -29.89 -22.02 -12.10
N LEU A 120 -30.12 -22.51 -10.88
CA LEU A 120 -31.04 -23.61 -10.63
C LEU A 120 -32.48 -23.26 -11.00
N VAL A 121 -32.98 -22.09 -10.57
CA VAL A 121 -34.33 -21.63 -10.91
C VAL A 121 -34.50 -21.52 -12.42
N LEU A 122 -33.51 -20.96 -13.12
CA LEU A 122 -33.55 -20.85 -14.57
C LEU A 122 -33.58 -22.22 -15.24
N PHE A 123 -32.74 -23.16 -14.79
CA PHE A 123 -32.72 -24.52 -15.30
C PHE A 123 -34.07 -25.23 -15.11
N VAL A 124 -34.63 -25.17 -13.90
CA VAL A 124 -35.95 -25.74 -13.57
C VAL A 124 -37.05 -25.08 -14.40
N PHE A 125 -37.00 -23.76 -14.59
CA PHE A 125 -37.96 -23.02 -15.39
C PHE A 125 -37.98 -23.46 -16.86
N PHE A 126 -36.82 -23.69 -17.46
CA PHE A 126 -36.77 -24.18 -18.84
C PHE A 126 -37.24 -25.63 -18.98
N ILE A 127 -36.96 -26.49 -18.00
CA ILE A 127 -37.54 -27.84 -17.98
C ILE A 127 -39.07 -27.73 -17.90
N PHE A 128 -39.57 -26.93 -16.97
CA PHE A 128 -41.00 -26.70 -16.75
C PHE A 128 -41.71 -26.20 -18.02
N ILE A 129 -41.18 -25.16 -18.67
CA ILE A 129 -41.77 -24.63 -19.91
C ILE A 129 -41.77 -25.67 -21.04
N ASN A 130 -40.73 -26.50 -21.16
CA ASN A 130 -40.70 -27.52 -22.20
C ASN A 130 -41.68 -28.68 -21.92
N ILE A 131 -41.88 -29.06 -20.66
CA ILE A 131 -42.95 -30.00 -20.28
C ILE A 131 -44.31 -29.40 -20.64
N LEU A 132 -44.54 -28.13 -20.32
CA LEU A 132 -45.77 -27.43 -20.64
C LEU A 132 -46.02 -27.33 -22.15
N ALA A 133 -44.97 -27.03 -22.93
CA ALA A 133 -45.05 -27.01 -24.39
C ALA A 133 -45.44 -28.38 -24.95
N ALA A 134 -44.86 -29.47 -24.43
CA ALA A 134 -45.19 -30.83 -24.82
C ALA A 134 -46.65 -31.20 -24.49
N ILE A 135 -47.16 -30.79 -23.33
CA ILE A 135 -48.58 -31.01 -22.95
C ILE A 135 -49.53 -30.26 -23.89
N LEU A 136 -49.13 -29.08 -24.35
CA LEU A 136 -49.94 -28.23 -25.23
C LEU A 136 -49.71 -28.52 -26.73
N ASP A 137 -49.00 -29.59 -27.08
CA ASP A 137 -48.63 -29.96 -28.45
C ASP A 137 -47.96 -28.80 -29.23
N LYS A 138 -47.10 -28.05 -28.54
CA LYS A 138 -46.30 -26.95 -29.11
C LYS A 138 -44.85 -27.38 -29.29
N GLU A 139 -44.17 -26.74 -30.24
CA GLU A 139 -42.74 -26.94 -30.46
C GLU A 139 -41.91 -26.63 -29.20
N THR A 140 -40.78 -27.32 -29.05
CA THR A 140 -39.85 -27.14 -27.94
C THR A 140 -39.33 -25.71 -27.88
N ILE A 141 -39.39 -25.12 -26.69
CA ILE A 141 -38.92 -23.75 -26.46
C ILE A 141 -37.44 -23.81 -26.13
N HIS A 142 -36.61 -23.43 -27.10
CA HIS A 142 -35.16 -23.32 -26.92
C HIS A 142 -34.78 -22.06 -26.14
N MET A 143 -33.76 -22.19 -25.29
CA MET A 143 -33.15 -21.05 -24.64
C MET A 143 -32.62 -20.06 -25.68
N PRO A 144 -32.93 -18.76 -25.57
CA PRO A 144 -32.43 -17.79 -26.52
C PRO A 144 -30.90 -17.66 -26.37
N GLY A 145 -30.18 -17.56 -27.49
CA GLY A 145 -28.71 -17.66 -27.50
C GLY A 145 -27.99 -16.60 -26.66
N TRP A 146 -28.58 -15.42 -26.46
CA TRP A 146 -28.02 -14.39 -25.57
C TRP A 146 -28.04 -14.82 -24.10
N LEU A 147 -29.03 -15.62 -23.68
CA LEU A 147 -29.15 -16.11 -22.32
C LEU A 147 -28.14 -17.23 -22.06
N ILE A 148 -27.95 -18.13 -23.04
CA ILE A 148 -26.90 -19.16 -23.00
C ILE A 148 -25.53 -18.51 -22.81
N ARG A 149 -25.20 -17.52 -23.65
CA ARG A 149 -23.93 -16.76 -23.51
C ARG A 149 -23.81 -16.07 -22.15
N SER A 150 -24.91 -15.57 -21.59
CA SER A 150 -24.90 -14.94 -20.27
C SER A 150 -24.60 -15.94 -19.17
N ILE A 151 -25.20 -17.14 -19.24
CA ILE A 151 -24.92 -18.25 -18.33
C ILE A 151 -23.47 -18.71 -18.48
N ASP A 152 -22.98 -18.88 -19.71
CA ASP A 152 -21.59 -19.26 -19.98
C ASP A 152 -20.61 -18.24 -19.41
N ASN A 153 -20.87 -16.94 -19.58
CA ASN A 153 -20.06 -15.88 -18.99
C ASN A 153 -20.04 -15.93 -17.47
N VAL A 154 -21.16 -16.27 -16.83
CA VAL A 154 -21.26 -16.42 -15.37
C VAL A 154 -20.54 -17.67 -14.90
N ILE A 155 -20.68 -18.80 -15.59
CA ILE A 155 -19.95 -20.04 -15.30
C ILE A 155 -18.45 -19.82 -15.47
N MET A 156 -18.03 -19.10 -16.52
CA MET A 156 -16.65 -18.72 -16.74
C MET A 156 -16.14 -17.77 -15.64
N ALA A 157 -16.96 -16.82 -15.19
CA ALA A 157 -16.59 -15.93 -14.08
C ALA A 157 -16.48 -16.69 -12.76
N LEU A 158 -17.43 -17.58 -12.44
CA LEU A 158 -17.38 -18.43 -11.26
C LEU A 158 -16.18 -19.37 -11.31
N SER A 159 -15.96 -20.07 -12.42
CA SER A 159 -14.81 -20.96 -12.58
C SER A 159 -13.49 -20.19 -12.58
N GLY A 160 -13.42 -19.00 -13.17
CA GLY A 160 -12.25 -18.12 -13.13
C GLY A 160 -11.96 -17.60 -11.72
N ILE A 161 -13.00 -17.32 -10.94
CA ILE A 161 -12.88 -17.06 -9.50
C ILE A 161 -12.38 -18.35 -8.84
N PHE A 162 -13.09 -19.47 -8.86
CA PHE A 162 -12.72 -20.70 -8.12
C PHE A 162 -11.50 -21.48 -8.64
N SER A 163 -10.95 -21.14 -9.79
CA SER A 163 -9.65 -21.63 -10.26
C SER A 163 -8.54 -20.93 -9.48
N PHE A 164 -7.44 -21.64 -9.17
CA PHE A 164 -6.32 -21.08 -8.42
C PHE A 164 -5.93 -19.69 -8.96
N PRO A 165 -5.91 -18.64 -8.12
CA PRO A 165 -5.60 -17.31 -8.59
C PRO A 165 -4.21 -17.31 -9.23
N ARG A 166 -4.11 -16.70 -10.42
CA ARG A 166 -2.86 -16.56 -11.18
C ARG A 166 -2.30 -15.15 -10.98
N GLY A 167 -0.99 -14.97 -11.18
CA GLY A 167 -0.37 -13.63 -11.15
C GLY A 167 -0.30 -12.99 -9.74
N LYS A 168 -0.53 -11.67 -9.65
CA LYS A 168 -0.38 -10.87 -8.40
C LYS A 168 -1.28 -11.32 -7.25
N ASN A 169 -2.30 -12.12 -7.56
CA ASN A 169 -3.30 -12.58 -6.61
C ASN A 169 -3.12 -14.04 -6.16
N ALA A 170 -2.06 -14.73 -6.59
CA ALA A 170 -1.87 -16.17 -6.36
C ALA A 170 -1.83 -16.62 -4.89
N SER A 171 -1.50 -15.71 -3.96
CA SER A 171 -1.47 -15.97 -2.52
C SER A 171 -2.76 -15.56 -1.79
N ARG A 172 -3.73 -14.97 -2.48
CA ARG A 172 -4.91 -14.34 -1.86
C ARG A 172 -6.16 -15.19 -2.05
N GLY A 173 -6.84 -15.50 -0.95
CA GLY A 173 -8.12 -16.23 -1.00
C GLY A 173 -9.26 -15.41 -1.61
N TYR A 174 -10.29 -16.06 -2.15
CA TYR A 174 -11.43 -15.41 -2.83
C TYR A 174 -12.16 -14.36 -2.02
N LEU A 175 -12.31 -14.63 -0.72
CA LEU A 175 -12.90 -13.71 0.22
C LEU A 175 -12.11 -12.38 0.31
N HIS A 176 -10.78 -12.43 0.14
CA HIS A 176 -9.97 -11.23 0.04
C HIS A 176 -10.25 -10.48 -1.27
N LEU A 177 -10.33 -11.15 -2.42
CA LEU A 177 -10.59 -10.52 -3.73
C LEU A 177 -11.97 -9.84 -3.80
N MET A 178 -13.01 -10.50 -3.29
CA MET A 178 -14.35 -9.90 -3.19
C MET A 178 -14.37 -8.71 -2.23
N PHE A 179 -13.70 -8.85 -1.09
CA PHE A 179 -13.64 -7.78 -0.10
C PHE A 179 -12.88 -6.56 -0.60
N THR A 180 -11.72 -6.74 -1.24
CA THR A 180 -10.93 -5.63 -1.78
C THR A 180 -11.66 -4.95 -2.92
N TYR A 181 -12.42 -5.67 -3.74
CA TYR A 181 -13.27 -5.05 -4.76
C TYR A 181 -14.24 -4.05 -4.13
N ILE A 182 -15.03 -4.51 -3.16
CA ILE A 182 -16.09 -3.71 -2.51
C ILE A 182 -15.50 -2.59 -1.66
N PHE A 183 -14.58 -2.90 -0.75
CA PHE A 183 -14.07 -1.97 0.27
C PHE A 183 -12.77 -1.25 -0.12
N GLY A 184 -12.11 -1.73 -1.16
CA GLY A 184 -10.92 -1.13 -1.73
C GLY A 184 -9.64 -1.79 -1.26
N GLU A 185 -8.53 -1.16 -1.63
CA GLU A 185 -7.19 -1.62 -1.27
C GLU A 185 -7.05 -1.87 0.23
N THR A 186 -6.45 -3.01 0.58
CA THR A 186 -6.02 -3.29 1.94
C THR A 186 -4.89 -2.35 2.29
N ARG A 187 -5.25 -1.21 2.91
CA ARG A 187 -4.29 -0.18 3.32
C ARG A 187 -3.13 -0.83 4.08
N ARG A 188 -1.91 -0.69 3.57
CA ARG A 188 -0.74 -0.77 4.43
C ARG A 188 -0.89 0.35 5.47
N PRO A 189 -0.74 0.06 6.77
CA PRO A 189 -0.75 1.12 7.77
C PRO A 189 0.33 2.13 7.40
N VAL A 190 -0.02 3.42 7.41
CA VAL A 190 0.95 4.50 7.21
C VAL A 190 1.98 4.35 8.31
N ASN A 191 3.26 4.24 7.94
CA ASN A 191 4.35 4.15 8.89
C ASN A 191 4.85 5.56 9.17
N ASP A 192 4.37 6.16 10.28
CA ASP A 192 4.73 7.52 10.67
C ASP A 192 6.24 7.68 10.97
N LEU A 193 7.00 6.57 11.08
CA LEU A 193 8.45 6.53 11.30
C LEU A 193 9.25 6.24 10.01
N GLU A 194 8.62 6.25 8.83
CA GLU A 194 9.28 5.85 7.58
C GLU A 194 10.42 6.80 7.17
N ILE A 195 10.21 8.11 7.31
CA ILE A 195 11.24 9.12 7.00
C ILE A 195 12.41 9.00 7.99
N GLU A 196 12.12 8.92 9.29
CA GLU A 196 13.14 8.76 10.34
C GLU A 196 13.97 7.49 10.12
N LYS A 197 13.33 6.34 9.83
CA LYS A 197 14.04 5.10 9.45
C LYS A 197 14.95 5.29 8.25
N ARG A 198 14.50 6.02 7.23
CA ARG A 198 15.28 6.27 6.02
C ARG A 198 16.51 7.12 6.32
N LEU A 199 16.34 8.19 7.11
CA LEU A 199 17.43 9.06 7.54
C LEU A 199 18.44 8.29 8.40
N LEU A 200 17.99 7.54 9.41
CA LEU A 200 18.87 6.73 10.26
C LEU A 200 19.61 5.65 9.47
N ARG A 201 18.95 5.01 8.50
CA ARG A 201 19.61 4.07 7.60
C ARG A 201 20.70 4.76 6.78
N PHE A 202 20.42 5.95 6.24
CA PHE A 202 21.41 6.71 5.50
C PHE A 202 22.58 7.10 6.39
N ILE A 203 22.31 7.61 7.60
CA ILE A 203 23.32 7.98 8.59
C ILE A 203 24.19 6.77 8.93
N GLY A 204 23.59 5.62 9.25
CA GLY A 204 24.33 4.38 9.56
C GLY A 204 25.16 3.84 8.39
N LEU A 205 24.70 3.98 7.15
CA LEU A 205 25.48 3.63 5.96
C LEU A 205 26.66 4.59 5.72
N ASN A 206 26.58 5.82 6.26
CA ASN A 206 27.53 6.89 6.05
C ASN A 206 28.28 7.27 7.34
N GLN A 207 28.61 6.26 8.16
CA GLN A 207 29.44 6.42 9.36
C GLN A 207 28.87 7.38 10.39
N GLY A 208 27.57 7.38 10.60
CA GLY A 208 26.98 8.29 11.57
C GLY A 208 26.98 9.75 11.10
N LYS A 209 27.28 10.07 9.83
CA LYS A 209 27.39 11.46 9.35
C LYS A 209 26.32 11.79 8.31
N ILE A 210 25.78 13.00 8.40
CA ILE A 210 24.84 13.55 7.43
C ILE A 210 24.92 15.08 7.41
N ILE A 211 24.62 15.68 6.27
CA ILE A 211 24.54 17.14 6.10
C ILE A 211 23.14 17.57 5.67
N VAL A 212 22.84 18.87 5.81
CA VAL A 212 21.52 19.44 5.43
C VAL A 212 21.17 19.14 3.97
N ALA A 213 22.12 19.31 3.05
CA ALA A 213 21.90 19.09 1.61
C ALA A 213 21.48 17.64 1.30
N GLU A 214 21.97 16.67 2.07
CA GLU A 214 21.59 15.27 1.95
C GLU A 214 20.20 15.01 2.53
N ILE A 215 19.84 15.64 3.64
CA ILE A 215 18.47 15.57 4.19
C ILE A 215 17.48 16.12 3.15
N VAL A 216 17.78 17.28 2.54
CA VAL A 216 16.98 17.85 1.44
C VAL A 216 16.84 16.86 0.29
N LYS A 217 17.96 16.27 -0.17
CA LYS A 217 18.01 15.27 -1.24
C LYS A 217 17.16 14.03 -0.94
N LEU A 218 17.12 13.57 0.31
CA LEU A 218 16.42 12.35 0.73
C LEU A 218 14.93 12.55 1.02
N THR A 219 14.53 13.75 1.44
CA THR A 219 13.18 14.05 1.96
C THR A 219 12.37 14.97 1.06
N GLY A 220 13.05 15.82 0.28
CA GLY A 220 12.46 16.90 -0.49
C GLY A 220 11.98 18.09 0.35
N TRP A 221 12.48 18.24 1.59
CA TRP A 221 12.21 19.39 2.43
C TRP A 221 12.92 20.66 1.97
N SER A 222 12.43 21.82 2.40
CA SER A 222 13.19 23.07 2.28
C SER A 222 14.44 23.02 3.15
N VAL A 223 15.43 23.86 2.85
CA VAL A 223 16.70 23.94 3.61
C VAL A 223 16.41 24.23 5.09
N ARG A 224 15.64 25.28 5.37
CA ARG A 224 15.18 25.61 6.73
C ARG A 224 14.53 24.41 7.44
N LYS A 225 13.61 23.70 6.79
CA LYS A 225 12.95 22.55 7.42
C LYS A 225 13.95 21.42 7.67
N ALA A 226 14.85 21.15 6.73
CA ALA A 226 15.89 20.14 6.91
C ALA A 226 16.81 20.48 8.09
N GLN A 227 17.13 21.76 8.32
CA GLN A 227 17.88 22.20 9.51
C GLN A 227 17.09 22.01 10.81
N GLU A 228 15.81 22.41 10.84
CA GLU A 228 14.93 22.23 12.01
C GLU A 228 14.81 20.75 12.39
N GLU A 229 14.67 19.87 11.40
CA GLU A 229 14.55 18.42 11.59
C GLU A 229 15.90 17.77 11.92
N ALA A 230 17.02 18.28 11.39
CA ALA A 230 18.36 17.84 11.78
C ALA A 230 18.62 18.11 13.27
N ALA A 231 18.23 19.27 13.78
CA ALA A 231 18.34 19.59 15.21
C ALA A 231 17.50 18.61 16.08
N GLN A 232 16.35 18.18 15.58
CA GLN A 232 15.54 17.16 16.26
C GLN A 232 16.19 15.78 16.21
N LEU A 233 16.85 15.42 15.11
CA LEU A 233 17.65 14.20 15.04
C LEU A 233 18.77 14.22 16.08
N LEU A 234 19.55 15.31 16.18
CA LEU A 234 20.60 15.45 17.20
C LEU A 234 20.06 15.19 18.61
N ALA A 235 18.94 15.84 18.94
CA ALA A 235 18.32 15.69 20.27
C ALA A 235 17.82 14.25 20.52
N ASN A 236 17.18 13.62 19.53
CA ASN A 236 16.56 12.30 19.70
C ASN A 236 17.55 11.12 19.64
N TYR A 237 18.71 11.33 19.03
CA TYR A 237 19.71 10.28 18.76
C TYR A 237 21.10 10.61 19.31
N HIS A 238 21.19 11.56 20.25
CA HIS A 238 22.42 11.98 20.92
C HIS A 238 23.55 12.29 19.94
N GLY A 239 23.22 13.02 18.87
CA GLY A 239 24.21 13.48 17.91
C GLY A 239 24.86 14.79 18.34
N ASP A 240 25.99 15.07 17.72
CA ASP A 240 26.74 16.33 17.81
C ASP A 240 26.78 17.03 16.44
N ALA A 241 27.17 18.30 16.44
CA ALA A 241 27.36 19.08 15.23
C ALA A 241 28.80 19.58 15.13
N GLU A 242 29.42 19.33 13.99
CA GLU A 242 30.76 19.81 13.65
C GLU A 242 30.65 20.78 12.47
N VAL A 243 31.60 21.71 12.37
CA VAL A 243 31.66 22.67 11.26
C VAL A 243 32.95 22.41 10.49
N THR A 244 32.85 22.16 9.19
CA THR A 244 34.04 21.97 8.35
C THR A 244 34.77 23.29 8.12
N GLU A 245 36.00 23.23 7.61
CA GLU A 245 36.78 24.42 7.24
C GLU A 245 36.06 25.27 6.17
N GLU A 246 35.27 24.63 5.31
CA GLU A 246 34.43 25.29 4.32
C GLU A 246 33.13 25.89 4.89
N GLY A 247 32.89 25.76 6.20
CA GLY A 247 31.72 26.33 6.88
C GLY A 247 30.45 25.47 6.80
N VAL A 248 30.55 24.21 6.37
CA VAL A 248 29.41 23.29 6.28
C VAL A 248 29.19 22.61 7.63
N ILE A 249 27.95 22.61 8.14
CA ILE A 249 27.58 21.87 9.35
C ILE A 249 27.40 20.39 9.01
N VAL A 250 28.18 19.55 9.66
CA VAL A 250 28.09 18.08 9.62
C VAL A 250 27.46 17.61 10.91
N TYR A 251 26.34 16.90 10.80
CA TYR A 251 25.68 16.26 11.93
C TYR A 251 26.28 14.88 12.11
N VAL A 252 26.84 14.62 13.29
CA VAL A 252 27.57 13.40 13.64
C VAL A 252 26.78 12.63 14.69
N PHE A 253 26.67 11.32 14.52
CA PHE A 253 25.94 10.40 15.39
C PHE A 253 26.90 9.28 15.82
N PRO A 254 27.69 9.50 16.87
CA PRO A 254 28.76 8.56 17.29
C PRO A 254 28.24 7.14 17.54
N ASP A 255 27.07 7.02 18.15
CA ASP A 255 26.40 5.74 18.42
C ASP A 255 26.13 4.91 17.15
N LEU A 256 26.05 5.55 15.98
CA LEU A 256 25.81 4.90 14.68
C LEU A 256 27.10 4.74 13.87
N GLU A 257 28.14 5.53 14.17
CA GLU A 257 29.47 5.44 13.55
C GLU A 257 30.22 4.20 14.06
N GLU A 258 30.14 3.94 15.35
CA GLU A 258 30.96 2.95 16.05
C GLU A 258 30.31 1.56 16.21
N ASP A 259 29.18 1.29 15.56
CA ASP A 259 28.42 0.03 15.73
C ASP A 259 28.52 -0.93 14.51
N PRO A 260 29.40 -1.96 14.56
CA PRO A 260 29.53 -2.96 13.51
C PRO A 260 28.30 -3.86 13.33
N GLN A 261 27.44 -4.01 14.34
CA GLN A 261 26.18 -4.73 14.22
C GLN A 261 25.20 -3.94 13.35
N VAL A 262 25.13 -2.62 13.54
CA VAL A 262 24.36 -1.73 12.65
C VAL A 262 24.88 -1.83 11.22
N ALA A 263 26.21 -1.74 11.01
CA ALA A 263 26.78 -1.90 9.67
C ALA A 263 26.44 -3.26 9.03
N LYS A 264 26.57 -4.36 9.79
CA LYS A 264 26.21 -5.71 9.36
C LYS A 264 24.71 -5.87 9.09
N PHE A 265 23.86 -5.23 9.90
CA PHE A 265 22.40 -5.20 9.71
C PHE A 265 22.03 -4.49 8.42
N LEU A 266 22.65 -3.34 8.14
CA LEU A 266 22.38 -2.54 6.96
C LEU A 266 22.87 -3.21 5.67
N GLN A 267 23.92 -4.04 5.74
CA GLN A 267 24.43 -4.85 4.63
C GLN A 267 23.60 -6.11 4.35
N GLN A 268 22.80 -6.59 5.30
CA GLN A 268 21.96 -7.78 5.09
C GLN A 268 20.79 -7.46 4.15
N PRO A 269 20.56 -8.26 3.08
CA PRO A 269 19.36 -8.12 2.26
C PRO A 269 18.13 -8.41 3.12
N ASN A 270 17.18 -7.48 3.11
CA ASN A 270 15.94 -7.58 3.90
C ASN A 270 15.23 -8.92 3.62
N ARG A 271 15.03 -9.77 4.64
CA ARG A 271 14.41 -11.11 4.49
C ARG A 271 13.03 -11.07 3.81
N GLN A 272 12.27 -9.98 4.00
CA GLN A 272 10.99 -9.77 3.32
C GLN A 272 11.16 -9.73 1.79
N ALA A 273 12.20 -9.04 1.31
CA ALA A 273 12.53 -8.94 -0.12
C ALA A 273 12.97 -10.29 -0.70
N HIS A 274 13.60 -11.17 0.09
CA HIS A 274 13.99 -12.51 -0.35
C HIS A 274 12.79 -13.44 -0.57
N VAL A 275 11.73 -13.30 0.22
CA VAL A 275 10.46 -14.04 0.04
C VAL A 275 9.74 -13.54 -1.21
N ASP A 276 9.66 -12.22 -1.40
CA ASP A 276 9.00 -11.61 -2.56
C ASP A 276 9.75 -11.89 -3.88
N LYS A 277 11.09 -11.90 -3.87
CA LYS A 277 11.95 -12.28 -5.02
C LYS A 277 11.73 -13.72 -5.46
N LYS A 278 11.64 -14.68 -4.53
CA LYS A 278 11.31 -16.09 -4.85
C LYS A 278 9.91 -16.24 -5.45
N VAL A 279 8.96 -15.40 -5.03
CA VAL A 279 7.61 -15.37 -5.61
C VAL A 279 7.65 -14.75 -7.01
N ALA A 280 8.40 -13.68 -7.22
CA ALA A 280 8.57 -13.02 -8.52
C ALA A 280 9.27 -13.91 -9.56
N GLU A 281 10.38 -14.58 -9.21
CA GLU A 281 11.06 -15.55 -10.09
C GLU A 281 10.13 -16.70 -10.48
N LYS A 282 9.29 -17.16 -9.55
CA LYS A 282 8.29 -18.21 -9.84
C LYS A 282 7.21 -17.72 -10.80
N ILE A 283 6.83 -16.45 -10.74
CA ILE A 283 5.89 -15.80 -11.66
C ILE A 283 6.52 -15.62 -13.05
N GLU A 284 7.78 -15.22 -13.13
CA GLU A 284 8.50 -15.02 -14.39
C GLU A 284 8.75 -16.33 -15.13
N LYS A 285 9.17 -17.37 -14.40
CA LYS A 285 9.33 -18.74 -14.93
C LYS A 285 8.00 -19.35 -15.41
N TYR A 286 6.87 -18.85 -14.92
CA TYR A 286 5.53 -19.21 -15.37
C TYR A 286 5.11 -18.41 -16.62
N ARG A 287 5.42 -17.11 -16.70
CA ARG A 287 5.22 -16.27 -17.90
C ARG A 287 5.99 -16.79 -19.11
N ALA A 288 7.27 -17.14 -18.91
CA ALA A 288 8.13 -17.70 -19.95
C ALA A 288 7.60 -19.04 -20.50
N ARG A 289 6.77 -19.75 -19.73
CA ARG A 289 6.17 -21.03 -20.12
C ARG A 289 4.90 -20.86 -20.97
N ASN A 290 4.25 -19.69 -20.92
CA ASN A 290 2.92 -19.46 -21.47
C ASN A 290 2.87 -18.49 -22.67
N ASN A 291 4.01 -18.05 -23.22
CA ASN A 291 4.10 -17.23 -24.44
C ASN A 291 3.13 -16.02 -24.52
N GLU A 292 2.92 -15.31 -23.41
CA GLU A 292 2.22 -14.02 -23.44
C GLU A 292 3.21 -12.92 -23.85
N ALA A 293 2.97 -12.32 -25.03
CA ALA A 293 3.81 -11.31 -25.63
C ALA A 293 3.66 -9.91 -24.98
N GLN A 294 4.83 -9.28 -24.78
CA GLN A 294 5.18 -7.86 -24.54
C GLN A 294 4.44 -7.03 -23.46
N PRO A 295 5.20 -6.27 -22.64
CA PRO A 295 4.66 -5.43 -21.59
C PRO A 295 3.99 -4.18 -22.17
N ASN A 296 2.77 -3.88 -21.71
CA ASN A 296 2.27 -2.51 -21.74
C ASN A 296 3.16 -1.67 -20.81
N GLU A 297 4.11 -0.91 -21.38
CA GLU A 297 4.87 0.12 -20.68
C GLU A 297 3.87 1.15 -20.10
N GLY A 298 3.74 1.16 -18.77
CA GLY A 298 2.76 1.98 -18.07
C GLY A 298 2.11 1.30 -16.85
N VAL A 299 2.29 -0.02 -16.71
CA VAL A 299 2.03 -0.72 -15.44
C VAL A 299 3.38 -0.92 -14.75
N PRO A 300 3.58 -0.46 -13.49
CA PRO A 300 4.78 -0.81 -12.74
C PRO A 300 4.86 -2.33 -12.63
N THR A 301 5.77 -2.91 -13.40
CA THR A 301 6.18 -4.30 -13.27
C THR A 301 6.90 -4.40 -11.94
N ALA A 302 6.28 -5.07 -10.97
CA ALA A 302 6.81 -5.32 -9.63
C ALA A 302 8.08 -6.23 -9.63
N THR A 303 8.79 -6.30 -10.75
CA THR A 303 9.96 -7.14 -10.98
C THR A 303 11.28 -6.37 -10.98
N ASN A 304 11.27 -5.02 -10.88
CA ASN A 304 12.49 -4.24 -10.61
C ASN A 304 12.55 -3.60 -9.21
N ASP A 305 11.42 -3.48 -8.50
CA ASP A 305 11.38 -2.85 -7.17
C ASP A 305 12.06 -3.68 -6.05
N GLN A 306 12.47 -4.92 -6.35
CA GLN A 306 12.78 -5.94 -5.33
C GLN A 306 14.28 -6.13 -5.06
N GLU A 307 15.18 -5.70 -5.95
CA GLU A 307 16.63 -5.64 -5.68
C GLU A 307 17.06 -4.30 -5.06
N GLU A 308 16.19 -3.28 -5.08
CA GLU A 308 16.51 -1.88 -4.77
C GLU A 308 16.25 -1.45 -3.31
N VAL A 309 15.74 -2.34 -2.45
CA VAL A 309 15.24 -2.00 -1.08
C VAL A 309 16.36 -1.58 -0.11
N ASN A 310 17.63 -1.86 -0.43
CA ASN A 310 18.76 -1.52 0.46
C ASN A 310 19.46 -0.21 0.14
N GLU A 311 19.18 0.42 -1.01
CA GLU A 311 19.84 1.67 -1.39
C GLU A 311 19.00 2.87 -0.92
N VAL A 312 19.57 3.71 -0.06
CA VAL A 312 18.88 4.95 0.35
C VAL A 312 18.98 5.96 -0.77
N ARG A 313 17.93 6.01 -1.58
CA ARG A 313 17.85 6.84 -2.78
C ARG A 313 17.48 8.29 -2.49
N PRO A 314 17.69 9.22 -3.42
CA PRO A 314 17.04 10.52 -3.40
C PRO A 314 15.51 10.43 -3.45
N ILE A 315 14.82 11.50 -3.07
CA ILE A 315 13.35 11.53 -3.02
C ILE A 315 12.70 11.36 -4.40
N TRP A 316 13.34 11.87 -5.46
CA TRP A 316 12.84 11.79 -6.84
C TRP A 316 12.90 10.39 -7.47
N GLN A 317 13.65 9.48 -6.86
CA GLN A 317 13.68 8.06 -7.22
C GLN A 317 12.76 7.22 -6.32
N ASN A 318 12.21 7.81 -5.25
CA ASN A 318 11.29 7.15 -4.33
C ASN A 318 9.92 7.85 -4.36
N LEU A 319 9.29 7.82 -5.53
CA LEU A 319 7.99 8.46 -5.73
C LEU A 319 6.89 7.74 -4.96
N LEU A 320 5.92 8.51 -4.45
CA LEU A 320 4.77 7.96 -3.75
C LEU A 320 3.95 7.08 -4.71
N PRO A 321 3.64 5.83 -4.32
CA PRO A 321 2.87 4.93 -5.17
C PRO A 321 1.44 5.47 -5.35
N THR A 322 0.89 5.29 -6.55
CA THR A 322 -0.51 5.64 -6.80
C THR A 322 -1.43 4.70 -6.03
N ARG A 323 -2.51 5.25 -5.49
CA ARG A 323 -3.51 4.49 -4.76
C ARG A 323 -4.41 3.75 -5.74
N PHE A 324 -4.53 2.43 -5.57
CA PHE A 324 -5.41 1.64 -6.41
C PHE A 324 -6.85 1.67 -5.89
N MET A 325 -7.78 1.38 -6.79
CA MET A 325 -9.19 1.30 -6.40
C MET A 325 -9.46 0.07 -5.54
N ASN A 326 -8.74 -1.02 -5.80
CA ASN A 326 -8.72 -2.29 -5.10
C ASN A 326 -7.42 -3.03 -5.43
N ASP A 327 -7.14 -4.13 -4.72
CA ASP A 327 -5.90 -4.91 -4.87
C ASP A 327 -5.95 -5.91 -6.02
N ASN A 328 -7.04 -5.94 -6.78
CA ASN A 328 -7.32 -6.99 -7.75
C ASN A 328 -6.81 -6.63 -9.13
N ASP A 329 -6.45 -7.66 -9.90
CA ASP A 329 -6.17 -7.48 -11.32
C ASP A 329 -7.46 -7.12 -12.08
N PRO A 330 -7.38 -6.39 -13.21
CA PRO A 330 -8.55 -5.99 -13.98
C PRO A 330 -9.47 -7.15 -14.40
N GLU A 331 -8.88 -8.31 -14.74
CA GLU A 331 -9.64 -9.52 -15.11
C GLU A 331 -10.47 -10.06 -13.94
N ILE A 332 -9.92 -10.04 -12.71
CA ILE A 332 -10.67 -10.46 -11.52
C ILE A 332 -11.83 -9.50 -11.26
N ASN A 333 -11.60 -8.19 -11.40
CA ASN A 333 -12.67 -7.20 -11.27
C ASN A 333 -13.78 -7.44 -12.30
N LYS A 334 -13.42 -7.77 -13.55
CA LYS A 334 -14.37 -8.12 -14.60
C LYS A 334 -15.20 -9.34 -14.23
N MET A 335 -14.58 -10.42 -13.72
CA MET A 335 -15.30 -11.62 -13.26
C MET A 335 -16.29 -11.30 -12.12
N ILE A 336 -15.86 -10.52 -11.12
CA ILE A 336 -16.73 -10.11 -10.00
C ILE A 336 -17.94 -9.32 -10.53
N ILE A 337 -17.69 -8.36 -11.44
CA ILE A 337 -18.73 -7.55 -12.07
C ILE A 337 -19.71 -8.45 -12.83
N VAL A 338 -19.23 -9.38 -13.66
CA VAL A 338 -20.09 -10.26 -14.47
C VAL A 338 -21.04 -11.06 -13.58
N GLY A 339 -20.54 -11.78 -12.57
CA GLY A 339 -21.42 -12.58 -11.72
C GLY A 339 -22.35 -11.74 -10.85
N ASN A 340 -21.92 -10.54 -10.40
CA ASN A 340 -22.81 -9.65 -9.66
C ASN A 340 -23.91 -9.04 -10.56
N SER A 341 -23.58 -8.70 -11.81
CA SER A 341 -24.56 -8.22 -12.80
C SER A 341 -25.65 -9.26 -13.05
N PHE A 342 -25.26 -10.54 -13.12
CA PHE A 342 -26.22 -11.64 -13.24
C PHE A 342 -27.14 -11.72 -12.02
N ASN A 343 -26.59 -11.71 -10.79
CA ASN A 343 -27.41 -11.71 -9.57
C ASN A 343 -28.37 -10.53 -9.51
N TRP A 344 -27.90 -9.34 -9.88
CA TRP A 344 -28.74 -8.15 -9.89
C TRP A 344 -29.89 -8.27 -10.89
N ALA A 345 -29.63 -8.69 -12.12
CA ALA A 345 -30.67 -8.92 -13.12
C ALA A 345 -31.66 -10.02 -12.69
N MET A 346 -31.13 -11.14 -12.19
CA MET A 346 -31.97 -12.26 -11.74
C MET A 346 -32.79 -11.93 -10.50
N SER A 347 -32.35 -11.03 -9.63
CA SER A 347 -33.18 -10.56 -8.50
C SER A 347 -34.50 -9.91 -8.96
N LEU A 348 -34.55 -9.37 -10.18
CA LEU A 348 -35.77 -8.83 -10.76
C LEU A 348 -36.59 -9.89 -11.52
N VAL A 349 -35.96 -10.96 -12.02
CA VAL A 349 -36.61 -11.95 -12.91
C VAL A 349 -37.07 -13.18 -12.12
N THR A 350 -36.22 -13.73 -11.27
CA THR A 350 -36.44 -14.94 -10.47
C THR A 350 -37.77 -14.95 -9.70
N PRO A 351 -38.21 -13.88 -9.00
CA PRO A 351 -39.49 -13.88 -8.29
C PRO A 351 -40.66 -14.17 -9.23
N PHE A 352 -40.66 -13.62 -10.45
CA PHE A 352 -41.72 -13.83 -11.41
C PHE A 352 -41.67 -15.22 -12.05
N LEU A 353 -40.47 -15.77 -12.31
CA LEU A 353 -40.33 -17.14 -12.80
C LEU A 353 -40.88 -18.14 -11.79
N LEU A 354 -40.49 -17.99 -10.52
CA LEU A 354 -40.98 -18.82 -9.42
C LEU A 354 -42.49 -18.67 -9.23
N MET A 355 -42.99 -17.44 -9.23
CA MET A 355 -44.42 -17.15 -9.10
C MET A 355 -45.21 -17.83 -10.22
N PHE A 356 -44.78 -17.68 -11.48
CA PHE A 356 -45.42 -18.32 -12.62
C PHE A 356 -45.45 -19.85 -12.50
N MET A 357 -44.31 -20.47 -12.18
CA MET A 357 -44.24 -21.92 -12.04
C MET A 357 -45.11 -22.44 -10.91
N ILE A 358 -45.01 -21.82 -9.72
CA ILE A 358 -45.75 -22.25 -8.53
C ILE A 358 -47.24 -22.04 -8.75
N SER A 359 -47.68 -20.86 -9.21
CA SER A 359 -49.10 -20.59 -9.48
C SER A 359 -49.69 -21.57 -10.48
N TYR A 360 -48.96 -21.90 -11.55
CA TYR A 360 -49.44 -22.85 -12.55
C TYR A 360 -49.55 -24.27 -11.97
N VAL A 361 -48.55 -24.72 -11.21
CA VAL A 361 -48.59 -26.04 -10.57
C VAL A 361 -49.70 -26.12 -9.51
N THR A 362 -49.90 -25.08 -8.72
CA THR A 362 -50.94 -25.08 -7.68
C THR A 362 -52.33 -25.10 -8.31
N GLN A 363 -52.54 -24.33 -9.38
CA GLN A 363 -53.82 -24.36 -10.13
C GLN A 363 -54.11 -25.74 -10.75
N LEU A 364 -53.08 -26.51 -11.11
CA LEU A 364 -53.26 -27.89 -11.59
C LEU A 364 -53.64 -28.88 -10.48
N ILE A 365 -53.26 -28.61 -9.23
CA ILE A 365 -53.50 -29.49 -8.10
C ILE A 365 -54.84 -29.16 -7.42
N ASP A 366 -55.13 -27.87 -7.26
CA ASP A 366 -56.33 -27.35 -6.62
C ASP A 366 -56.79 -26.10 -7.38
N GLU A 367 -57.89 -26.24 -8.13
CA GLU A 367 -58.41 -25.20 -9.02
C GLU A 367 -59.08 -24.05 -8.23
N ASP A 368 -59.55 -24.33 -7.01
CA ASP A 368 -60.38 -23.42 -6.22
C ASP A 368 -59.58 -22.60 -5.18
N ASP A 369 -58.33 -22.99 -4.86
CA ASP A 369 -57.47 -22.29 -3.88
C ASP A 369 -56.12 -21.87 -4.49
N PRO A 370 -56.06 -20.74 -5.22
CA PRO A 370 -54.82 -20.28 -5.81
C PRO A 370 -53.82 -19.86 -4.74
N PHE A 371 -52.58 -20.36 -4.85
CA PHE A 371 -51.53 -20.02 -3.91
C PHE A 371 -51.21 -18.51 -3.89
N GLU A 372 -51.41 -17.87 -2.73
CA GLU A 372 -51.11 -16.45 -2.53
C GLU A 372 -49.65 -16.22 -2.08
N PHE A 373 -48.96 -15.32 -2.75
CA PHE A 373 -47.60 -14.91 -2.38
C PHE A 373 -47.66 -13.78 -1.36
N GLY A 374 -47.30 -14.09 -0.11
CA GLY A 374 -47.09 -13.07 0.92
C GLY A 374 -45.96 -12.10 0.55
N SER A 375 -45.98 -10.90 1.13
CA SER A 375 -44.96 -9.86 0.89
C SER A 375 -43.53 -10.34 1.17
N GLY A 376 -43.36 -11.27 2.13
CA GLY A 376 -42.08 -11.93 2.45
C GLY A 376 -41.39 -12.58 1.25
N PHE A 377 -42.15 -13.09 0.28
CA PHE A 377 -41.61 -13.67 -0.94
C PHE A 377 -40.76 -12.66 -1.73
N PHE A 378 -41.32 -11.48 -1.99
CA PHE A 378 -40.61 -10.42 -2.73
C PHE A 378 -39.43 -9.85 -1.92
N TYR A 379 -39.50 -9.83 -0.59
CA TYR A 379 -38.35 -9.43 0.22
C TYR A 379 -37.16 -10.38 0.04
N ILE A 380 -37.41 -11.69 0.09
CA ILE A 380 -36.36 -12.73 0.04
C ILE A 380 -35.76 -12.87 -1.35
N PHE A 381 -36.60 -12.89 -2.39
CA PHE A 381 -36.16 -13.19 -3.76
C PHE A 381 -35.86 -11.94 -4.60
N ALA A 382 -36.45 -10.79 -4.27
CA ALA A 382 -36.26 -9.56 -5.03
C ALA A 382 -35.45 -8.51 -4.26
N ILE A 383 -35.98 -8.02 -3.13
CA ILE A 383 -35.45 -6.80 -2.48
C ILE A 383 -34.07 -7.06 -1.87
N ILE A 384 -33.91 -8.09 -1.04
CA ILE A 384 -32.63 -8.38 -0.39
C ILE A 384 -31.51 -8.61 -1.42
N PRO A 385 -31.68 -9.49 -2.43
CA PRO A 385 -30.63 -9.74 -3.42
C PRO A 385 -30.35 -8.52 -4.29
N PHE A 386 -31.39 -7.78 -4.66
CA PHE A 386 -31.25 -6.54 -5.44
C PHE A 386 -30.41 -5.50 -4.70
N VAL A 387 -30.79 -5.18 -3.45
CA VAL A 387 -30.07 -4.19 -2.62
C VAL A 387 -28.63 -4.65 -2.40
N TYR A 388 -28.44 -5.94 -2.11
CA TYR A 388 -27.13 -6.52 -1.88
C TYR A 388 -26.22 -6.40 -3.10
N SER A 389 -26.71 -6.81 -4.29
CA SER A 389 -25.96 -6.68 -5.55
C SER A 389 -25.78 -5.23 -5.99
N PHE A 390 -26.71 -4.33 -5.66
CA PHE A 390 -26.55 -2.90 -5.92
C PHE A 390 -25.40 -2.29 -5.10
N LEU A 391 -25.22 -2.70 -3.84
CA LEU A 391 -24.12 -2.23 -2.99
C LEU A 391 -22.73 -2.56 -3.54
N PHE A 392 -22.58 -3.65 -4.31
CA PHE A 392 -21.33 -4.02 -4.97
C PHE A 392 -20.85 -2.98 -6.00
N TRP A 393 -21.76 -2.17 -6.55
CA TRP A 393 -21.41 -1.07 -7.44
C TRP A 393 -21.46 0.27 -6.73
N PHE A 394 -22.43 0.46 -5.84
CA PHE A 394 -22.61 1.71 -5.13
C PHE A 394 -21.41 2.06 -4.23
N ILE A 395 -20.88 1.09 -3.48
CA ILE A 395 -19.75 1.32 -2.56
C ILE A 395 -18.48 1.73 -3.35
N PRO A 396 -18.02 0.99 -4.38
CA PRO A 396 -16.93 1.45 -5.22
C PRO A 396 -17.21 2.80 -5.90
N LEU A 397 -18.43 3.03 -6.39
CA LEU A 397 -18.79 4.29 -7.04
C LEU A 397 -18.62 5.49 -6.10
N LEU A 398 -19.10 5.38 -4.85
CA LEU A 398 -18.94 6.41 -3.83
C LEU A 398 -17.47 6.64 -3.42
N ARG A 399 -16.64 5.58 -3.41
CA ARG A 399 -15.22 5.70 -3.08
C ARG A 399 -14.40 6.36 -4.19
N ARG A 400 -14.79 6.18 -5.46
CA ARG A 400 -14.05 6.62 -6.64
C ARG A 400 -13.57 8.08 -6.59
N PRO A 401 -14.41 9.09 -6.27
CA PRO A 401 -13.94 10.49 -6.20
C PRO A 401 -12.85 10.69 -5.14
N GLY A 402 -12.94 10.00 -3.98
CA GLY A 402 -11.93 10.07 -2.92
C GLY A 402 -10.58 9.51 -3.35
N VAL A 403 -10.56 8.39 -4.09
CA VAL A 403 -9.32 7.81 -4.64
C VAL A 403 -8.73 8.70 -5.72
N ILE A 404 -9.56 9.25 -6.61
CA ILE A 404 -9.11 10.20 -7.64
C ILE A 404 -8.49 11.44 -7.00
N LEU A 405 -9.13 12.01 -5.97
CA LEU A 405 -8.61 13.18 -5.27
C LEU A 405 -7.29 12.88 -4.55
N ALA A 406 -7.19 11.72 -3.89
CA ALA A 406 -5.96 11.26 -3.26
C ALA A 406 -4.82 11.10 -4.29
N ASN A 407 -5.10 10.45 -5.42
CA ASN A 407 -4.12 10.27 -6.49
C ASN A 407 -3.70 11.59 -7.14
N ARG A 408 -4.60 12.58 -7.23
CA ARG A 408 -4.24 13.93 -7.69
C ARG A 408 -3.25 14.60 -6.74
N ARG A 409 -3.42 14.43 -5.43
CA ARG A 409 -2.48 14.95 -4.43
C ARG A 409 -1.13 14.23 -4.52
N ILE A 410 -1.15 12.91 -4.66
CA ILE A 410 0.06 12.09 -4.85
C ILE A 410 0.80 12.49 -6.14
N ASP A 411 0.08 12.64 -7.26
CA ASP A 411 0.66 13.08 -8.53
C ASP A 411 1.31 14.47 -8.38
N ALA A 412 0.66 15.42 -7.70
CA ALA A 412 1.23 16.76 -7.45
C ALA A 412 2.51 16.70 -6.59
N ILE A 413 2.54 15.92 -5.52
CA ILE A 413 3.75 15.72 -4.70
C ILE A 413 4.87 15.07 -5.53
N ASN A 414 4.53 14.08 -6.35
CA ASN A 414 5.51 13.42 -7.22
C ASN A 414 6.03 14.37 -8.32
N GLU A 415 5.23 15.34 -8.78
CA GLU A 415 5.70 16.41 -9.67
C GLU A 415 6.78 17.26 -8.99
N GLU A 416 6.58 17.63 -7.72
CA GLU A 416 7.60 18.33 -6.92
C GLU A 416 8.87 17.51 -6.74
N TYR A 417 8.75 16.21 -6.44
CA TYR A 417 9.90 15.34 -6.30
C TYR A 417 10.68 15.22 -7.61
N ARG A 418 10.02 15.04 -8.75
CA ARG A 418 10.70 15.00 -10.05
C ARG A 418 11.42 16.31 -10.38
N LEU A 419 10.82 17.45 -10.04
CA LEU A 419 11.45 18.75 -10.20
C LEU A 419 12.76 18.82 -9.41
N LEU A 420 12.79 18.35 -8.15
CA LEU A 420 14.03 18.26 -7.38
C LEU A 420 15.10 17.41 -8.08
N GLY A 421 14.72 16.30 -8.71
CA GLY A 421 15.67 15.49 -9.48
C GLY A 421 16.33 16.26 -10.62
N VAL A 422 15.58 17.11 -11.34
CA VAL A 422 16.15 17.95 -12.40
C VAL A 422 17.08 19.02 -11.83
N ILE A 423 16.68 19.66 -10.72
CA ILE A 423 17.48 20.68 -10.03
C ILE A 423 18.81 20.10 -9.54
N PHE A 424 18.76 18.97 -8.81
CA PHE A 424 19.95 18.35 -8.24
C PHE A 424 20.90 17.75 -9.28
N ASN A 425 20.39 17.34 -10.45
CA ASN A 425 21.25 16.85 -11.54
C ASN A 425 22.08 17.96 -12.19
N LYS A 426 21.68 19.23 -12.04
CA LYS A 426 22.38 20.43 -12.54
C LYS A 426 22.89 21.30 -11.40
N ILE A 427 23.11 20.70 -10.23
CA ILE A 427 23.55 21.46 -9.06
C ILE A 427 24.92 22.09 -9.31
N GLY A 428 25.01 23.41 -9.18
CA GLY A 428 26.21 24.18 -9.49
C GLY A 428 26.33 24.70 -10.92
N GLU A 429 25.29 24.54 -11.74
CA GLU A 429 25.13 25.26 -13.01
C GLU A 429 24.07 26.37 -12.84
N PRO A 430 24.17 27.49 -13.57
CA PRO A 430 23.10 28.49 -13.63
C PRO A 430 21.78 27.91 -14.16
N LEU A 431 20.74 27.91 -13.32
CA LEU A 431 19.42 27.39 -13.67
C LEU A 431 18.53 28.49 -14.23
N TYR A 432 18.54 28.66 -15.56
CA TYR A 432 17.73 29.68 -16.23
C TYR A 432 16.25 29.29 -16.28
N ARG A 433 15.40 30.12 -15.66
CA ARG A 433 13.96 29.90 -15.55
C ARG A 433 13.29 29.56 -16.89
N LYS A 434 13.59 30.31 -17.94
CA LYS A 434 12.94 30.15 -19.26
C LYS A 434 13.32 28.84 -19.96
N TYR A 435 14.58 28.42 -19.87
CA TYR A 435 15.09 27.24 -20.55
C TYR A 435 14.74 25.96 -19.79
N GLU A 436 14.87 25.98 -18.46
CA GLU A 436 14.58 24.83 -17.62
C GLU A 436 13.09 24.47 -17.66
N LEU A 437 12.17 25.44 -17.68
CA LEU A 437 10.72 25.16 -17.76
C LEU A 437 10.31 24.35 -19.01
N GLN A 438 11.07 24.45 -20.10
CA GLN A 438 10.79 23.69 -21.32
C GLN A 438 11.29 22.24 -21.21
N GLN A 439 12.44 22.02 -20.57
CA GLN A 439 12.97 20.67 -20.28
C GLN A 439 12.17 19.97 -19.16
N LEU A 440 11.74 20.74 -18.16
CA LEU A 440 10.92 20.29 -17.03
C LEU A 440 9.56 19.76 -17.48
N LYS A 441 8.92 20.36 -18.50
CA LYS A 441 7.68 19.83 -19.08
C LYS A 441 7.84 18.41 -19.63
N THR A 442 9.00 18.07 -20.18
CA THR A 442 9.28 16.75 -20.75
C THR A 442 9.71 15.75 -19.67
N ALA A 443 10.46 16.20 -18.66
CA ALA A 443 10.98 15.35 -17.59
C ALA A 443 9.98 15.05 -16.46
N ILE A 444 9.07 15.99 -16.16
CA ILE A 444 8.12 15.86 -15.04
C ILE A 444 6.86 15.09 -15.43
N VAL A 445 6.46 15.14 -16.70
CA VAL A 445 5.21 14.56 -17.21
C VAL A 445 5.41 13.08 -17.59
N PRO A 446 4.79 12.13 -16.87
CA PRO A 446 4.76 10.73 -17.31
C PRO A 446 4.07 10.63 -18.67
N GLN A 447 4.51 9.70 -19.52
CA GLN A 447 3.86 9.44 -20.81
C GLN A 447 2.33 9.32 -20.64
N GLY A 448 1.57 10.14 -21.38
CA GLY A 448 0.11 10.13 -21.38
C GLY A 448 -0.60 10.90 -20.26
N LYS A 449 0.12 11.61 -19.37
CA LYS A 449 -0.48 12.49 -18.34
C LYS A 449 -0.28 13.97 -18.69
N SER A 450 -1.06 14.84 -18.06
CA SER A 450 -0.87 16.31 -18.10
C SER A 450 -0.36 16.79 -16.75
N LEU A 451 0.43 17.87 -16.73
CA LEU A 451 0.81 18.56 -15.50
C LEU A 451 -0.42 18.88 -14.65
N ARG A 452 -0.34 18.61 -13.35
CA ARG A 452 -1.37 18.99 -12.38
C ARG A 452 -1.13 20.38 -11.86
N ASN A 453 0.13 20.76 -11.63
CA ASN A 453 0.45 22.15 -11.36
C ASN A 453 0.25 23.00 -12.61
N ARG A 454 -0.69 23.95 -12.54
CA ARG A 454 -1.09 24.79 -13.69
C ARG A 454 -0.01 25.80 -14.06
N ASP A 455 0.87 26.14 -13.13
CA ASP A 455 1.96 27.08 -13.31
C ASP A 455 3.29 26.46 -12.85
N LEU A 456 3.95 25.78 -13.79
CA LEU A 456 5.26 25.18 -13.56
C LEU A 456 6.33 26.24 -13.23
N GLY A 457 6.16 27.46 -13.74
CA GLY A 457 7.06 28.58 -13.46
C GLY A 457 6.99 28.97 -11.99
N LYS A 458 5.76 29.16 -11.48
CA LYS A 458 5.55 29.43 -10.06
C LYS A 458 6.09 28.30 -9.17
N LEU A 459 5.86 27.05 -9.53
CA LEU A 459 6.37 25.92 -8.75
C LEU A 459 7.91 25.89 -8.73
N PHE A 460 8.54 26.16 -9.87
CA PHE A 460 9.99 26.26 -9.98
C PHE A 460 10.53 27.36 -9.08
N ASP A 461 9.94 28.56 -9.15
CA ASP A 461 10.33 29.70 -8.31
C ASP A 461 10.14 29.40 -6.81
N GLU A 462 9.01 28.79 -6.42
CA GLU A 462 8.74 28.34 -5.05
C GLU A 462 9.81 27.36 -4.56
N LYS A 463 10.21 26.39 -5.40
CA LYS A 463 11.27 25.44 -5.06
C LYS A 463 12.65 26.08 -4.98
N MET A 464 12.96 27.06 -5.83
CA MET A 464 14.22 27.80 -5.72
C MET A 464 14.30 28.57 -4.39
N ILE A 465 13.19 29.17 -3.95
CA ILE A 465 13.11 29.84 -2.65
C ILE A 465 13.25 28.82 -1.49
N GLU A 466 12.56 27.69 -1.55
CA GLU A 466 12.65 26.64 -0.52
C GLU A 466 14.07 26.05 -0.40
N LEU A 467 14.81 26.03 -1.51
CA LEU A 467 16.19 25.57 -1.57
C LEU A 467 17.23 26.67 -1.29
N GLU A 468 16.78 27.86 -0.89
CA GLU A 468 17.63 29.02 -0.58
C GLU A 468 18.56 29.39 -1.74
N ALA A 469 18.07 29.25 -2.98
CA ALA A 469 18.84 29.58 -4.17
C ALA A 469 19.08 31.09 -4.29
N GLU A 470 20.29 31.47 -4.70
CA GLU A 470 20.59 32.86 -5.05
C GLU A 470 20.00 33.20 -6.42
N SER A 471 19.37 34.36 -6.51
CA SER A 471 18.77 34.84 -7.76
C SER A 471 19.68 35.87 -8.42
N HIS A 472 19.96 35.65 -9.69
CA HIS A 472 20.79 36.52 -10.51
C HIS A 472 20.07 36.86 -11.82
N SER A 473 20.62 37.83 -12.55
CA SER A 473 20.17 38.17 -13.89
C SER A 473 21.37 38.51 -14.77
N ASP A 474 21.34 38.01 -15.99
CA ASP A 474 22.31 38.34 -17.05
C ASP A 474 21.60 38.70 -18.37
N GLU A 475 22.36 38.75 -19.46
CA GLU A 475 21.84 39.00 -20.82
C GLU A 475 20.88 37.90 -21.33
N HIS A 476 20.93 36.70 -20.76
CA HIS A 476 20.08 35.55 -21.10
C HIS A 476 18.82 35.47 -20.24
N GLY A 477 18.78 36.21 -19.12
CA GLY A 477 17.60 36.42 -18.29
C GLY A 477 17.86 36.12 -16.80
N GLN A 478 16.78 35.90 -16.05
CA GLN A 478 16.87 35.49 -14.65
C GLN A 478 17.26 34.01 -14.52
N TYR A 479 18.22 33.75 -13.64
CA TYR A 479 18.67 32.41 -13.28
C TYR A 479 18.87 32.27 -11.78
N TYR A 480 18.94 31.02 -11.32
CA TYR A 480 19.20 30.69 -9.92
C TYR A 480 20.50 29.87 -9.80
N THR A 481 21.25 30.07 -8.72
CA THR A 481 22.37 29.21 -8.32
C THR A 481 22.11 28.63 -6.93
N LEU A 482 22.64 27.43 -6.69
CA LEU A 482 22.43 26.66 -5.46
C LEU A 482 23.80 26.36 -4.83
N ASP A 483 24.59 27.41 -4.66
CA ASP A 483 26.01 27.29 -4.31
C ASP A 483 26.21 26.69 -2.91
N GLU A 484 25.38 27.07 -1.93
CA GLU A 484 25.42 26.50 -0.59
C GLU A 484 25.09 25.00 -0.56
N LEU A 485 24.05 24.57 -1.30
CA LEU A 485 23.67 23.17 -1.39
C LEU A 485 24.74 22.35 -2.14
N LYS A 486 25.32 22.92 -3.20
CA LYS A 486 26.44 22.30 -3.92
C LYS A 486 27.65 22.11 -3.02
N LEU A 487 28.07 23.18 -2.32
CA LEU A 487 29.18 23.14 -1.38
C LEU A 487 28.97 22.08 -0.31
N GLY A 488 27.74 22.02 0.24
CA GLY A 488 27.34 20.97 1.17
C GLY A 488 27.58 19.58 0.59
N LEU A 489 26.99 19.27 -0.57
CA LEU A 489 27.15 17.96 -1.20
C LEU A 489 28.61 17.61 -1.50
N ASP A 490 29.40 18.55 -2.00
CA ASP A 490 30.83 18.36 -2.28
C ASP A 490 31.60 17.99 -1.00
N VAL A 491 31.33 18.68 0.11
CA VAL A 491 31.88 18.34 1.43
C VAL A 491 31.43 16.95 1.88
N GLY A 492 30.14 16.62 1.71
CA GLY A 492 29.60 15.29 2.01
C GLY A 492 30.32 14.18 1.22
N GLU A 493 30.61 14.41 -0.06
CA GLU A 493 31.38 13.49 -0.90
C GLU A 493 32.83 13.35 -0.45
N LYS A 494 33.51 14.45 -0.11
CA LYS A 494 34.88 14.42 0.44
C LYS A 494 34.96 13.59 1.71
N ILE A 495 34.02 13.77 2.64
CA ILE A 495 33.93 13.00 3.89
C ILE A 495 33.86 11.50 3.56
N ARG A 496 33.01 11.12 2.59
CA ARG A 496 32.84 9.72 2.16
C ARG A 496 34.08 9.16 1.44
N GLN A 497 34.76 9.96 0.62
CA GLN A 497 35.94 9.54 -0.15
C GLN A 497 37.20 9.37 0.72
N SER A 498 37.38 10.21 1.74
CA SER A 498 38.49 10.10 2.69
C SER A 498 38.56 8.73 3.36
N LYS A 499 37.40 8.05 3.48
CA LYS A 499 37.27 6.69 3.99
C LYS A 499 37.66 5.61 2.99
N ALA A 500 37.38 5.77 1.69
CA ALA A 500 37.68 4.73 0.70
C ALA A 500 39.19 4.48 0.51
N GLN A 501 40.03 5.36 1.06
CA GLN A 501 41.49 5.31 0.98
C GLN A 501 42.16 4.80 2.27
N LEU A 502 41.39 4.56 3.35
CA LEU A 502 41.82 3.92 4.61
C LEU A 502 41.33 2.47 4.65
#